data_AF-A0A1H6XQ59-F1
#
_entry.id   AF-A0A1H6XQ59-F1
#
_cell.length_a   1.000
_cell.length_b   1.000
_cell.length_c   1.000
_cell.angle_alpha   90.00
_cell.angle_beta   90.00
_cell.angle_gamma   90.00
#
_symmetry.space_group_name_H-M   'P 1'
#
loop_
_entity.id
_entity.type
_entity.pdbx_description
1 polymer ?
#
loop_
_entity_poly.entity_id
_entity_poly.type
_entity_poly.pdbx_seq_one_letter_code
_entity_poly.pdbx_strand_id
1 'polypeptide(L)'
;MCVRRNAPRTGWFAGHFAGVGHAAPWERGYSRLASRSGLGMLARMNEAIHRWSTDAVPPAQRLDYWVGAVCEGFLEMDVTSCAGGSFAATLESAPLGPIVVNQVRGSAQAVYRTRRAIAQSRHNYYYLLCKTDSAWVTVQDGRSARLLPGDAVLVDSRRLYEFHLLQSAETLSLELPTAWVDAWLPDAGDRVARRIDGQSGWGGVLSGFIRQLSPQMASRPPVPAELLTDQLGGLLALALGHGVSQAPGEGRAALRRRVLDATRERHAEPGLTATAVARGLGISERGLHRCLAGGQEDGDGGTTFATALTAVRMQAARRMLGDARFDRLGIAEIGFRVGLADASHFVRLCRRHLGATPGELRRGRLN
;
A
#
# COMPACT_ATOMS: atom_id res chain seq x y z
N MET A 1 -57.13 -12.61 2.37
CA MET A 1 -56.85 -12.90 0.95
C MET A 1 -55.35 -12.67 0.76
N CYS A 2 -54.47 -13.69 0.87
CA CYS A 2 -54.07 -14.60 -0.22
C CYS A 2 -54.03 -13.85 -1.58
N VAL A 3 -52.89 -13.73 -2.28
CA VAL A 3 -52.10 -14.83 -2.85
C VAL A 3 -50.64 -14.42 -3.11
N ARG A 4 -49.77 -15.44 -3.01
CA ARG A 4 -48.33 -15.55 -3.24
C ARG A 4 -47.99 -15.83 -4.72
N ARG A 5 -46.71 -15.61 -5.07
CA ARG A 5 -45.89 -16.30 -6.13
C ARG A 5 -46.20 -15.88 -7.59
N ASN A 6 -45.26 -15.78 -8.52
CA ASN A 6 -44.10 -16.65 -8.84
C ASN A 6 -43.16 -15.92 -9.83
N ALA A 7 -41.85 -16.15 -9.76
CA ALA A 7 -40.99 -16.23 -10.95
C ALA A 7 -41.08 -17.67 -11.52
N PRO A 8 -40.79 -17.94 -12.81
CA PRO A 8 -39.43 -18.40 -13.15
C PRO A 8 -38.92 -18.18 -14.61
N ARG A 9 -37.58 -18.15 -14.72
CA ARG A 9 -36.65 -18.84 -15.67
C ARG A 9 -36.82 -18.82 -17.22
N THR A 10 -35.69 -18.40 -17.83
CA THR A 10 -34.91 -19.02 -18.94
C THR A 10 -35.47 -19.10 -20.36
N GLY A 11 -34.69 -18.57 -21.31
CA GLY A 11 -34.74 -18.91 -22.74
C GLY A 11 -33.48 -18.42 -23.46
N TRP A 12 -32.58 -19.36 -23.76
CA TRP A 12 -31.45 -19.20 -24.68
C TRP A 12 -31.92 -18.92 -26.11
N PHE A 13 -31.23 -18.05 -26.85
CA PHE A 13 -31.06 -18.23 -28.29
C PHE A 13 -29.66 -17.77 -28.72
N ALA A 14 -28.90 -18.73 -29.24
CA ALA A 14 -27.68 -18.52 -29.99
C ALA A 14 -28.03 -18.11 -31.42
N GLY A 15 -27.21 -17.23 -32.02
CA GLY A 15 -27.40 -16.76 -33.39
C GLY A 15 -26.14 -16.07 -33.95
N HIS A 16 -25.19 -16.90 -34.36
CA HIS A 16 -24.28 -16.76 -35.50
C HIS A 16 -23.63 -15.41 -35.87
N PHE A 17 -22.30 -15.43 -35.80
CA PHE A 17 -21.35 -14.58 -36.51
C PHE A 17 -21.57 -14.61 -38.04
N ALA A 18 -21.55 -13.43 -38.68
CA ALA A 18 -21.03 -13.24 -40.02
C ALA A 18 -20.40 -11.83 -40.10
N GLY A 19 -19.13 -11.77 -40.49
CA GLY A 19 -18.30 -10.58 -40.42
C GLY A 19 -18.57 -9.57 -41.54
N VAL A 20 -18.38 -8.29 -41.20
CA VAL A 20 -17.94 -7.25 -42.13
C VAL A 20 -16.96 -6.37 -41.37
N GLY A 21 -15.69 -6.42 -41.78
CA GLY A 21 -14.64 -5.57 -41.26
C GLY A 21 -14.85 -4.12 -41.69
N HIS A 22 -15.16 -3.26 -40.73
CA HIS A 22 -14.99 -1.82 -40.88
C HIS A 22 -14.10 -1.32 -39.75
N ALA A 23 -12.85 -1.04 -40.12
CA ALA A 23 -11.91 -0.28 -39.30
C ALA A 23 -12.52 1.10 -39.00
N ALA A 24 -12.53 1.48 -37.72
CA ALA A 24 -13.07 2.75 -37.29
C ALA A 24 -12.18 3.91 -37.79
N PRO A 25 -12.74 5.09 -38.15
CA PRO A 25 -12.01 6.15 -38.87
C PRO A 25 -10.87 6.83 -38.10
N TRP A 26 -10.68 6.54 -36.81
CA TRP A 26 -9.68 7.22 -35.96
C TRP A 26 -8.28 6.59 -35.99
N GLU A 27 -8.10 5.42 -36.62
CA GLU A 27 -6.81 4.70 -36.68
C GLU A 27 -5.70 5.41 -37.50
N ARG A 28 -6.02 6.46 -38.28
CA ARG A 28 -5.05 7.10 -39.18
C ARG A 28 -4.41 8.40 -38.68
N GLY A 29 -4.79 8.91 -37.51
CA GLY A 29 -4.34 10.24 -37.03
C GLY A 29 -3.22 10.25 -35.99
N TYR A 30 -3.06 9.19 -35.19
CA TYR A 30 -2.27 9.25 -33.96
C TYR A 30 -0.81 8.76 -34.06
N SER A 31 -0.32 8.48 -35.27
CA SER A 31 1.02 7.92 -35.50
C SER A 31 2.13 8.97 -35.75
N ARG A 32 1.86 10.28 -35.63
CA ARG A 32 2.88 11.33 -35.93
C ARG A 32 3.23 12.31 -34.81
N LEU A 33 2.64 12.19 -33.62
CA LEU A 33 3.01 13.03 -32.47
C LEU A 33 3.72 12.27 -31.34
N ALA A 34 3.82 10.94 -31.43
CA ALA A 34 4.55 10.09 -30.50
C ALA A 34 5.97 9.80 -30.99
N SER A 35 6.79 10.82 -31.24
CA SER A 35 8.24 10.62 -31.44
C SER A 35 9.04 11.88 -31.14
N ARG A 36 9.47 11.99 -29.89
CA ARG A 36 10.57 12.79 -29.30
C ARG A 36 10.13 13.07 -27.86
N SER A 37 10.82 12.73 -26.79
CA SER A 37 12.11 12.10 -26.51
C SER A 37 12.21 12.19 -24.97
N GLY A 38 12.74 11.18 -24.27
CA GLY A 38 12.82 11.12 -22.81
C GLY A 38 13.75 12.13 -22.12
N LEU A 39 13.73 13.39 -22.56
CA LEU A 39 14.45 14.53 -21.98
C LEU A 39 13.50 15.64 -21.45
N GLY A 40 12.18 15.49 -21.60
CA GLY A 40 11.22 16.48 -21.11
C GLY A 40 11.09 16.55 -19.58
N MET A 41 11.45 15.48 -18.86
CA MET A 41 11.26 15.41 -17.40
C MET A 41 12.33 16.18 -16.61
N LEU A 42 13.55 16.32 -17.16
CA LEU A 42 14.66 17.03 -16.51
C LEU A 42 14.81 18.49 -16.97
N ALA A 43 14.16 18.90 -18.08
CA ALA A 43 14.25 20.26 -18.61
C ALA A 43 13.07 21.18 -18.22
N ARG A 44 12.10 20.71 -17.42
CA ARG A 44 10.86 21.44 -17.04
C ARG A 44 10.92 22.11 -15.66
N MET A 45 12.12 22.37 -15.13
CA MET A 45 12.37 22.97 -13.80
C MET A 45 12.04 24.48 -13.65
N ASN A 46 11.18 25.07 -14.50
CA ASN A 46 10.93 26.52 -14.48
C ASN A 46 9.48 26.94 -14.21
N GLU A 47 8.54 26.00 -14.08
CA GLU A 47 7.21 26.27 -13.53
C GLU A 47 6.93 25.28 -12.39
N ALA A 48 6.62 25.81 -11.21
CA ALA A 48 6.40 24.99 -10.01
C ALA A 48 5.03 24.28 -9.99
N ILE A 49 4.13 24.64 -10.91
CA ILE A 49 2.81 24.04 -11.11
C ILE A 49 2.60 23.82 -12.60
N HIS A 50 2.31 22.59 -13.00
CA HIS A 50 1.86 22.27 -14.35
C HIS A 50 0.34 22.37 -14.44
N ARG A 51 -0.17 23.00 -15.50
CA ARG A 51 -1.61 23.20 -15.69
C ARG A 51 -2.06 22.80 -17.08
N TRP A 52 -3.12 22.00 -17.14
CA TRP A 52 -3.86 21.70 -18.35
C TRP A 52 -5.28 22.26 -18.20
N SER A 53 -5.78 22.97 -19.22
CA SER A 53 -7.16 23.45 -19.27
C SER A 53 -7.78 23.16 -20.62
N THR A 54 -9.02 22.68 -20.63
CA THR A 54 -9.83 22.54 -21.85
C THR A 54 -10.16 23.89 -22.51
N ASP A 55 -9.98 25.01 -21.81
CA ASP A 55 -10.15 26.35 -22.39
C ASP A 55 -9.12 26.65 -23.49
N ALA A 56 -8.02 25.89 -23.54
CA ALA A 56 -7.02 25.98 -24.59
C ALA A 56 -7.49 25.45 -25.95
N VAL A 57 -8.63 24.75 -26.02
CA VAL A 57 -9.14 24.13 -27.26
C VAL A 57 -10.63 24.44 -27.50
N PRO A 58 -11.10 24.40 -28.76
CA PRO A 58 -12.51 24.60 -29.08
C PRO A 58 -13.42 23.55 -28.41
N PRO A 59 -14.70 23.89 -28.11
CA PRO A 59 -15.64 23.00 -27.40
C PRO A 59 -15.72 21.57 -27.93
N ALA A 60 -15.71 21.40 -29.26
CA ALA A 60 -15.81 20.08 -29.91
C ALA A 60 -14.61 19.14 -29.64
N GLN A 61 -13.47 19.68 -29.21
CA GLN A 61 -12.22 18.92 -28.99
C GLN A 61 -11.89 18.74 -27.51
N ARG A 62 -12.68 19.32 -26.59
CA ARG A 62 -12.32 19.42 -25.18
C ARG A 62 -12.20 18.06 -24.48
N LEU A 63 -13.09 17.12 -24.78
CA LEU A 63 -13.04 15.78 -24.17
C LEU A 63 -11.80 15.01 -24.66
N ASP A 64 -11.54 15.03 -25.97
CA ASP A 64 -10.37 14.35 -26.55
C ASP A 64 -9.06 14.95 -26.04
N TYR A 65 -8.97 16.28 -25.98
CA TYR A 65 -7.85 16.99 -25.35
C TYR A 65 -7.68 16.57 -23.90
N TRP A 66 -8.78 16.48 -23.15
CA TRP A 66 -8.75 16.14 -21.73
C TRP A 66 -8.30 14.71 -21.47
N VAL A 67 -8.66 13.74 -22.32
CA VAL A 67 -8.11 12.38 -22.25
C VAL A 67 -6.58 12.41 -22.38
N GLY A 68 -6.05 13.21 -23.32
CA GLY A 68 -4.62 13.42 -23.48
C GLY A 68 -3.96 14.06 -22.25
N ALA A 69 -4.58 15.13 -21.71
CA ALA A 69 -4.09 15.82 -20.51
C ALA A 69 -4.05 14.91 -19.27
N VAL A 70 -5.08 14.07 -19.08
CA VAL A 70 -5.13 13.08 -17.99
C VAL A 70 -4.05 12.02 -18.16
N CYS A 71 -3.78 11.57 -19.38
CA CYS A 71 -2.70 10.61 -19.65
C CYS A 71 -1.31 11.21 -19.40
N GLU A 72 -1.09 12.50 -19.72
CA GLU A 72 0.18 13.18 -19.47
C GLU A 72 0.37 13.49 -17.97
N GLY A 73 -0.67 13.94 -17.28
CA GLY A 73 -0.59 14.40 -15.89
C GLY A 73 -0.72 13.31 -14.82
N PHE A 74 -1.21 12.13 -15.18
CA PHE A 74 -1.37 10.98 -14.27
C PHE A 74 -0.77 9.71 -14.90
N LEU A 75 -1.63 8.86 -15.46
CA LEU A 75 -1.34 7.59 -16.11
C LEU A 75 -2.32 7.39 -17.25
N GLU A 76 -2.03 6.44 -18.12
CA GLU A 76 -2.95 6.02 -19.18
C GLU A 76 -4.32 5.66 -18.55
N MET A 77 -5.34 6.41 -18.94
CA MET A 77 -6.73 6.29 -18.48
C MET A 77 -7.66 6.72 -19.60
N ASP A 78 -8.87 6.15 -19.60
CA ASP A 78 -9.93 6.56 -20.50
C ASP A 78 -10.95 7.42 -19.73
N VAL A 79 -11.52 8.43 -20.38
CA VAL A 79 -12.50 9.34 -19.79
C VAL A 79 -13.73 9.43 -20.67
N THR A 80 -14.91 9.39 -20.05
CA THR A 80 -16.19 9.65 -20.72
C THR A 80 -16.97 10.73 -19.97
N SER A 81 -17.84 11.45 -20.67
CA SER A 81 -18.68 12.49 -20.06
C SER A 81 -20.00 12.61 -20.82
N CYS A 82 -21.08 12.91 -20.10
CA CYS A 82 -22.38 13.27 -20.67
C CYS A 82 -22.53 14.77 -20.93
N ALA A 83 -21.54 15.60 -20.58
CA ALA A 83 -21.59 17.06 -20.79
C ALA A 83 -21.49 17.45 -22.28
N GLY A 84 -21.03 16.54 -23.15
CA GLY A 84 -20.93 16.80 -24.59
C GLY A 84 -20.14 18.09 -24.88
N GLY A 85 -20.72 18.99 -25.67
CA GLY A 85 -20.09 20.25 -26.06
C GLY A 85 -19.91 21.28 -24.92
N SER A 86 -20.52 21.08 -23.75
CA SER A 86 -20.32 21.96 -22.58
C SER A 86 -19.22 21.46 -21.64
N PHE A 87 -18.53 20.37 -21.98
CA PHE A 87 -17.45 19.84 -21.18
C PHE A 87 -16.37 20.89 -20.93
N ALA A 88 -15.98 21.05 -19.67
CA ALA A 88 -14.89 21.92 -19.25
C ALA A 88 -14.15 21.28 -18.07
N ALA A 89 -12.83 21.25 -18.11
CA ALA A 89 -12.02 20.69 -17.06
C ALA A 89 -10.62 21.33 -17.00
N THR A 90 -10.04 21.36 -15.79
CA THR A 90 -8.69 21.81 -15.51
C THR A 90 -7.99 20.81 -14.59
N LEU A 91 -6.71 20.55 -14.86
CA LEU A 91 -5.80 19.80 -14.00
C LEU A 91 -4.64 20.72 -13.63
N GLU A 92 -4.36 20.85 -12.34
CA GLU A 92 -3.14 21.45 -11.82
C GLU A 92 -2.34 20.39 -11.05
N SER A 93 -1.02 20.36 -11.25
CA SER A 93 -0.13 19.36 -10.67
C SER A 93 1.14 20.01 -10.17
N ALA A 94 1.58 19.64 -8.96
CA ALA A 94 2.84 20.11 -8.40
C ALA A 94 3.50 19.02 -7.52
N PRO A 95 4.83 18.85 -7.58
CA PRO A 95 5.54 17.91 -6.73
C PRO A 95 5.59 18.40 -5.27
N LEU A 96 5.51 17.47 -4.32
CA LEU A 96 5.76 17.70 -2.90
C LEU A 96 6.67 16.58 -2.38
N GLY A 97 7.99 16.78 -2.46
CA GLY A 97 8.96 15.74 -2.14
C GLY A 97 8.74 14.49 -3.01
N PRO A 98 8.52 13.30 -2.44
CA PRO A 98 8.32 12.07 -3.21
C PRO A 98 6.90 11.91 -3.80
N ILE A 99 5.93 12.75 -3.43
CA ILE A 99 4.53 12.63 -3.92
C ILE A 99 4.21 13.74 -4.91
N VAL A 100 3.12 13.58 -5.66
CA VAL A 100 2.58 14.63 -6.53
C VAL A 100 1.17 15.01 -6.07
N VAL A 101 0.93 16.31 -5.95
CA VAL A 101 -0.36 16.88 -5.57
C VAL A 101 -1.09 17.32 -6.82
N ASN A 102 -2.21 16.65 -7.13
CA ASN A 102 -3.06 17.00 -8.27
C ASN A 102 -4.39 17.59 -7.80
N GLN A 103 -4.84 18.64 -8.48
CA GLN A 103 -6.18 19.20 -8.33
C GLN A 103 -6.90 19.18 -9.68
N VAL A 104 -7.96 18.38 -9.74
CA VAL A 104 -8.88 18.32 -10.89
C VAL A 104 -10.09 19.17 -10.57
N ARG A 105 -10.58 19.94 -11.55
CA ARG A 105 -11.87 20.62 -11.51
C ARG A 105 -12.53 20.46 -12.86
N GLY A 106 -13.85 20.32 -12.91
CA GLY A 106 -14.54 20.24 -14.19
C GLY A 106 -15.92 19.59 -14.14
N SER A 107 -16.47 19.41 -15.33
CA SER A 107 -17.76 18.76 -15.58
C SER A 107 -17.80 17.32 -15.07
N ALA A 108 -19.02 16.80 -14.92
CA ALA A 108 -19.26 15.39 -14.61
C ALA A 108 -18.57 14.47 -15.62
N GLN A 109 -17.92 13.42 -15.12
CA GLN A 109 -17.18 12.46 -15.95
C GLN A 109 -17.06 11.10 -15.28
N ALA A 110 -16.76 10.08 -16.07
CA ALA A 110 -16.31 8.79 -15.58
C ALA A 110 -14.89 8.51 -16.07
N VAL A 111 -14.06 7.96 -15.18
CA VAL A 111 -12.64 7.68 -15.43
C VAL A 111 -12.42 6.19 -15.30
N TYR A 112 -11.70 5.61 -16.25
CA TYR A 112 -11.49 4.17 -16.34
C TYR A 112 -10.01 3.85 -16.46
N ARG A 113 -9.54 3.01 -15.55
CA ARG A 113 -8.24 2.34 -15.66
C ARG A 113 -8.46 0.97 -16.29
N THR A 114 -8.21 0.88 -17.60
CA THR A 114 -8.50 -0.32 -18.40
C THR A 114 -7.30 -1.27 -18.50
N ARG A 115 -7.53 -2.53 -18.92
CA ARG A 115 -6.44 -3.51 -19.11
C ARG A 115 -5.41 -3.02 -20.14
N ARG A 116 -5.89 -2.39 -21.22
CA ARG A 116 -5.05 -1.78 -22.25
C ARG A 116 -4.14 -0.73 -21.64
N ALA A 117 -4.72 0.15 -20.82
CA ALA A 117 -3.99 1.20 -20.17
C ALA A 117 -2.92 0.64 -19.20
N ILE A 118 -3.27 -0.39 -18.41
CA ILE A 118 -2.31 -1.06 -17.49
C ILE A 118 -1.12 -1.66 -18.25
N ALA A 119 -1.38 -2.30 -19.39
CA ALA A 119 -0.31 -2.88 -20.21
C ALA A 119 0.63 -1.83 -20.83
N GLN A 120 0.17 -0.58 -21.00
CA GLN A 120 0.95 0.51 -21.60
C GLN A 120 1.75 1.31 -20.57
N SER A 121 1.34 1.29 -19.30
CA SER A 121 1.97 2.07 -18.25
C SER A 121 3.36 1.58 -17.87
N ARG A 122 4.32 2.52 -17.81
CA ARG A 122 5.70 2.26 -17.38
C ARG A 122 5.92 2.41 -15.88
N HIS A 123 5.06 3.21 -15.25
CA HIS A 123 5.08 3.49 -13.82
C HIS A 123 3.68 3.23 -13.25
N ASN A 124 3.61 2.90 -11.96
CA ASN A 124 2.36 2.68 -11.28
C ASN A 124 2.46 3.24 -9.87
N TYR A 125 1.34 3.81 -9.42
CA TYR A 125 1.19 4.55 -8.18
C TYR A 125 -0.06 4.09 -7.42
N TYR A 126 -0.13 4.44 -6.15
CA TYR A 126 -1.41 4.57 -5.48
C TYR A 126 -1.92 5.99 -5.65
N TYR A 127 -3.24 6.15 -5.68
CA TYR A 127 -3.86 7.47 -5.59
C TYR A 127 -4.69 7.57 -4.32
N LEU A 128 -4.53 8.67 -3.58
CA LEU A 128 -5.41 9.04 -2.47
C LEU A 128 -6.29 10.20 -2.93
N LEU A 129 -7.59 9.93 -3.10
CA LEU A 129 -8.55 10.88 -3.63
C LEU A 129 -9.42 11.45 -2.51
N CYS A 130 -9.68 12.76 -2.54
CA CYS A 130 -10.61 13.45 -1.65
C CYS A 130 -11.40 14.52 -2.44
N LYS A 131 -12.72 14.55 -2.22
CA LYS A 131 -13.67 15.45 -2.90
C LYS A 131 -14.55 16.14 -1.88
N THR A 132 -14.83 17.43 -2.03
CA THR A 132 -15.50 18.24 -0.98
C THR A 132 -16.83 18.86 -1.36
N ASP A 133 -17.25 18.73 -2.61
CA ASP A 133 -18.39 19.44 -3.19
C ASP A 133 -19.56 18.51 -3.54
N SER A 134 -19.32 17.21 -3.81
CA SER A 134 -20.39 16.28 -4.15
C SER A 134 -20.05 14.81 -3.84
N ALA A 135 -21.08 13.97 -3.74
CA ALA A 135 -20.90 12.53 -3.63
C ALA A 135 -20.47 11.91 -4.97
N TRP A 136 -19.76 10.78 -4.90
CA TRP A 136 -19.26 10.04 -6.07
C TRP A 136 -19.08 8.56 -5.75
N VAL A 137 -18.83 7.74 -6.77
CA VAL A 137 -18.63 6.29 -6.60
C VAL A 137 -17.30 5.87 -7.18
N THR A 138 -16.60 4.99 -6.49
CA THR A 138 -15.41 4.29 -6.99
C THR A 138 -15.64 2.79 -7.00
N VAL A 139 -15.06 2.11 -7.99
CA VAL A 139 -15.07 0.65 -8.11
C VAL A 139 -13.65 0.15 -8.34
N GLN A 140 -13.21 -0.85 -7.56
CA GLN A 140 -11.94 -1.57 -7.76
C GLN A 140 -12.00 -2.94 -7.10
N ASP A 141 -11.46 -3.97 -7.77
CA ASP A 141 -11.42 -5.36 -7.26
C ASP A 141 -12.79 -5.88 -6.78
N GLY A 142 -13.86 -5.55 -7.51
CA GLY A 142 -15.23 -5.93 -7.17
C GLY A 142 -15.82 -5.21 -5.95
N ARG A 143 -15.07 -4.28 -5.34
CA ARG A 143 -15.56 -3.40 -4.28
C ARG A 143 -16.12 -2.13 -4.90
N SER A 144 -17.30 -1.73 -4.45
CA SER A 144 -17.91 -0.45 -4.79
C SER A 144 -18.08 0.37 -3.52
N ALA A 145 -17.59 1.61 -3.53
CA ALA A 145 -17.73 2.53 -2.41
C ALA A 145 -18.36 3.83 -2.89
N ARG A 146 -19.46 4.22 -2.24
CA ARG A 146 -20.03 5.57 -2.35
C ARG A 146 -19.34 6.48 -1.35
N LEU A 147 -18.77 7.56 -1.84
CA LEU A 147 -18.09 8.58 -1.06
C LEU A 147 -18.97 9.82 -0.97
N LEU A 148 -18.99 10.44 0.20
CA LEU A 148 -19.61 11.73 0.50
C LEU A 148 -18.55 12.84 0.48
N PRO A 149 -18.97 14.12 0.40
CA PRO A 149 -18.06 15.24 0.56
C PRO A 149 -17.19 15.12 1.82
N GLY A 150 -15.88 15.25 1.64
CA GLY A 150 -14.85 15.14 2.66
C GLY A 150 -14.28 13.73 2.81
N ASP A 151 -14.95 12.68 2.32
CA ASP A 151 -14.41 11.32 2.39
C ASP A 151 -13.18 11.16 1.49
N ALA A 152 -12.29 10.26 1.91
CA ALA A 152 -11.12 9.88 1.15
C ALA A 152 -11.16 8.40 0.73
N VAL A 153 -10.40 8.05 -0.30
CA VAL A 153 -10.20 6.66 -0.72
C VAL A 153 -8.82 6.46 -1.33
N LEU A 154 -8.20 5.33 -0.99
CA LEU A 154 -6.97 4.86 -1.61
C LEU A 154 -7.31 3.90 -2.76
N VAL A 155 -6.62 4.04 -3.88
CA VAL A 155 -6.78 3.16 -5.07
C VAL A 155 -5.43 2.78 -5.66
N ASP A 156 -5.33 1.58 -6.22
CA ASP A 156 -4.09 1.02 -6.79
C ASP A 156 -4.14 1.06 -8.32
N SER A 157 -3.24 1.81 -8.97
CA SER A 157 -3.24 1.93 -10.44
C SER A 157 -2.69 0.72 -11.20
N ARG A 158 -2.14 -0.27 -10.49
CA ARG A 158 -1.73 -1.56 -11.08
C ARG A 158 -2.94 -2.45 -11.41
N ARG A 159 -4.13 -2.08 -10.95
CA ARG A 159 -5.37 -2.84 -11.08
C ARG A 159 -6.45 -2.01 -11.75
N LEU A 160 -7.50 -2.68 -12.24
CA LEU A 160 -8.64 -2.01 -12.86
C LEU A 160 -9.39 -1.18 -11.81
N TYR A 161 -9.79 0.03 -12.18
CA TYR A 161 -10.68 0.84 -11.37
C TYR A 161 -11.56 1.74 -12.24
N GLU A 162 -12.65 2.18 -11.64
CA GLU A 162 -13.60 3.11 -12.23
C GLU A 162 -13.96 4.19 -11.22
N PHE A 163 -14.01 5.45 -11.68
CA PHE A 163 -14.58 6.56 -10.92
C PHE A 163 -15.82 7.08 -11.65
N HIS A 164 -16.91 7.28 -10.92
CA HIS A 164 -18.14 7.88 -11.45
C HIS A 164 -18.40 9.21 -10.72
N LEU A 165 -17.95 10.30 -11.35
CA LEU A 165 -18.03 11.67 -10.85
C LEU A 165 -19.24 12.35 -11.51
N LEU A 166 -20.45 12.01 -11.08
CA LEU A 166 -21.69 12.29 -11.83
C LEU A 166 -22.17 13.76 -11.77
N GLN A 167 -21.65 14.57 -10.85
CA GLN A 167 -22.05 15.98 -10.71
C GLN A 167 -20.94 16.93 -11.15
N SER A 168 -19.70 16.65 -10.74
CA SER A 168 -18.51 17.46 -11.01
C SER A 168 -17.26 16.61 -10.76
N ALA A 169 -16.15 17.03 -11.35
CA ALA A 169 -14.84 16.40 -11.19
C ALA A 169 -13.93 17.08 -10.16
N GLU A 170 -14.45 17.96 -9.31
CA GLU A 170 -13.64 18.67 -8.32
C GLU A 170 -13.02 17.67 -7.33
N THR A 171 -11.72 17.42 -7.44
CA THR A 171 -11.05 16.34 -6.69
C THR A 171 -9.59 16.66 -6.46
N LEU A 172 -9.15 16.54 -5.21
CA LEU A 172 -7.74 16.43 -4.87
C LEU A 172 -7.32 14.97 -5.00
N SER A 173 -6.25 14.71 -5.74
CA SER A 173 -5.71 13.38 -5.99
C SER A 173 -4.21 13.40 -5.71
N LEU A 174 -3.78 12.70 -4.67
CA LEU A 174 -2.36 12.59 -4.34
C LEU A 174 -1.83 11.34 -5.02
N GLU A 175 -0.82 11.52 -5.87
CA GLU A 175 -0.07 10.42 -6.47
C GLU A 175 1.03 9.98 -5.51
N LEU A 176 1.01 8.71 -5.12
CA LEU A 176 1.86 8.16 -4.08
C LEU A 176 2.70 7.02 -4.66
N PRO A 177 4.04 7.10 -4.62
CA PRO A 177 4.90 5.98 -5.02
C PRO A 177 4.55 4.72 -4.24
N THR A 178 4.53 3.57 -4.92
CA THR A 178 4.21 2.26 -4.30
C THR A 178 5.10 1.96 -3.11
N ALA A 179 6.42 2.14 -3.25
CA ALA A 179 7.37 1.95 -2.16
C ALA A 179 7.14 2.91 -0.97
N TRP A 180 6.64 4.12 -1.21
CA TRP A 180 6.28 5.06 -0.15
C TRP A 180 5.05 4.57 0.60
N VAL A 181 4.00 4.14 -0.11
CA VAL A 181 2.79 3.58 0.52
C VAL A 181 3.11 2.32 1.29
N ASP A 182 3.87 1.38 0.72
CA ASP A 182 4.20 0.11 1.34
C ASP A 182 5.01 0.30 2.65
N ALA A 183 5.79 1.38 2.76
CA ALA A 183 6.52 1.72 3.99
C ALA A 183 5.59 2.11 5.15
N TRP A 184 4.41 2.69 4.85
CA TRP A 184 3.41 3.10 5.84
C TRP A 184 2.28 2.07 6.01
N LEU A 185 1.95 1.34 4.94
CA LEU A 185 0.83 0.42 4.82
C LEU A 185 1.23 -0.85 4.05
N PRO A 186 1.85 -1.84 4.73
CA PRO A 186 2.30 -3.09 4.09
C PRO A 186 1.20 -3.90 3.39
N ASP A 187 -0.07 -3.71 3.78
CA ASP A 187 -1.25 -4.38 3.20
C ASP A 187 -2.17 -3.41 2.43
N ALA A 188 -1.61 -2.34 1.84
CA ALA A 188 -2.38 -1.30 1.16
C ALA A 188 -3.33 -1.85 0.08
N GLY A 189 -2.93 -2.90 -0.63
CA GLY A 189 -3.75 -3.59 -1.64
C GLY A 189 -5.08 -4.17 -1.12
N ASP A 190 -5.20 -4.47 0.17
CA ASP A 190 -6.45 -4.95 0.79
C ASP A 190 -7.36 -3.82 1.27
N ARG A 191 -6.81 -2.60 1.32
CA ARG A 191 -7.44 -1.39 1.84
C ARG A 191 -7.98 -0.49 0.72
N VAL A 192 -7.67 -0.80 -0.54
CA VAL A 192 -8.15 -0.03 -1.70
C VAL A 192 -9.66 -0.06 -1.87
N ALA A 193 -10.19 1.00 -2.49
CA ALA A 193 -11.63 1.20 -2.72
C ALA A 193 -12.50 1.02 -1.47
N ARG A 194 -11.94 1.34 -0.30
CA ARG A 194 -12.69 1.46 0.95
C ARG A 194 -12.84 2.94 1.29
N ARG A 195 -14.06 3.32 1.68
CA ARG A 195 -14.36 4.66 2.17
C ARG A 195 -13.58 4.90 3.47
N ILE A 196 -12.79 5.97 3.48
CA ILE A 196 -12.27 6.60 4.69
C ILE A 196 -13.25 7.72 5.04
N ASP A 197 -13.98 7.56 6.14
CA ASP A 197 -14.97 8.54 6.58
C ASP A 197 -14.28 9.87 6.95
N GLY A 198 -14.53 10.90 6.15
CA GLY A 198 -13.92 12.21 6.29
C GLY A 198 -14.51 13.07 7.41
N GLN A 199 -15.48 12.55 8.16
CA GLN A 199 -16.16 13.30 9.22
C GLN A 199 -15.96 12.69 10.61
N SER A 200 -15.27 11.55 10.71
CA SER A 200 -15.10 10.85 11.99
C SER A 200 -13.68 10.31 12.19
N GLY A 201 -13.28 10.23 13.47
CA GLY A 201 -12.00 9.66 13.90
C GLY A 201 -10.79 10.20 13.15
N TRP A 202 -9.85 9.31 12.81
CA TRP A 202 -8.66 9.65 12.05
C TRP A 202 -8.93 9.98 10.58
N GLY A 203 -10.05 9.51 10.03
CA GLY A 203 -10.45 9.87 8.67
C GLY A 203 -10.77 11.35 8.52
N GLY A 204 -11.40 11.96 9.53
CA GLY A 204 -11.62 13.40 9.59
C GLY A 204 -10.32 14.22 9.67
N VAL A 205 -9.35 13.77 10.47
CA VAL A 205 -8.03 14.42 10.57
C VAL A 205 -7.27 14.32 9.25
N LEU A 206 -7.26 13.13 8.63
CA LEU A 206 -6.65 12.91 7.31
C LEU A 206 -7.31 13.78 6.24
N SER A 207 -8.65 13.82 6.19
CA SER A 207 -9.39 14.66 5.24
C SER A 207 -9.03 16.14 5.41
N GLY A 208 -9.03 16.64 6.65
CA GLY A 208 -8.62 18.01 6.95
C GLY A 208 -7.21 18.33 6.46
N PHE A 209 -6.27 17.39 6.64
CA PHE A 209 -4.89 17.53 6.18
C PHE A 209 -4.78 17.53 4.65
N ILE A 210 -5.39 16.56 3.95
CA ILE A 210 -5.37 16.46 2.48
C ILE A 210 -5.91 17.74 1.85
N ARG A 211 -6.98 18.33 2.41
CA ARG A 211 -7.59 19.55 1.88
C ARG A 211 -6.67 20.78 1.91
N GLN A 212 -5.62 20.76 2.73
CA GLN A 212 -4.59 21.80 2.75
C GLN A 212 -3.45 21.55 1.74
N LEU A 213 -3.37 20.32 1.18
CA LEU A 213 -2.40 19.96 0.16
C LEU A 213 -2.89 20.39 -1.22
N SER A 214 -2.83 21.69 -1.52
CA SER A 214 -3.08 22.22 -2.86
C SER A 214 -1.79 22.22 -3.70
N PRO A 215 -1.89 22.23 -5.05
CA PRO A 215 -0.72 22.42 -5.92
C PRO A 215 0.05 23.70 -5.59
N GLN A 216 -0.64 24.76 -5.18
CA GLN A 216 -0.02 26.02 -4.75
C GLN A 216 0.81 25.85 -3.47
N MET A 217 0.30 25.14 -2.47
CA MET A 217 1.06 24.82 -1.25
C MET A 217 2.26 23.91 -1.60
N ALA A 218 2.05 22.88 -2.42
CA ALA A 218 3.11 21.97 -2.84
C ALA A 218 4.26 22.67 -3.58
N SER A 219 3.92 23.66 -4.42
CA SER A 219 4.91 24.47 -5.15
C SER A 219 5.78 25.36 -4.26
N ARG A 220 5.29 25.71 -3.05
CA ARG A 220 5.93 26.61 -2.08
C ARG A 220 5.59 26.16 -0.65
N PRO A 221 6.11 25.01 -0.21
CA PRO A 221 5.72 24.43 1.07
C PRO A 221 6.26 25.30 2.21
N PRO A 222 5.47 25.57 3.26
CA PRO A 222 5.88 26.42 4.38
C PRO A 222 6.91 25.76 5.30
N VAL A 223 7.10 24.45 5.15
CA VAL A 223 8.01 23.59 5.91
C VAL A 223 8.66 22.59 4.95
N PRO A 224 9.72 21.87 5.34
CA PRO A 224 10.30 20.82 4.49
C PRO A 224 9.25 19.82 4.00
N ALA A 225 9.31 19.47 2.72
CA ALA A 225 8.33 18.60 2.08
C ALA A 225 8.25 17.22 2.75
N GLU A 226 9.40 16.71 3.20
CA GLU A 226 9.52 15.42 3.89
C GLU A 226 8.65 15.37 5.15
N LEU A 227 8.59 16.46 5.91
CA LEU A 227 7.78 16.56 7.12
C LEU A 227 6.28 16.46 6.81
N LEU A 228 5.84 17.10 5.72
CA LEU A 228 4.44 17.03 5.26
C LEU A 228 4.11 15.63 4.76
N THR A 229 5.02 15.01 3.99
CA THR A 229 4.80 13.65 3.50
C THR A 229 4.83 12.62 4.63
N ASP A 230 5.73 12.72 5.60
CA ASP A 230 5.76 11.81 6.75
C ASP A 230 4.48 11.92 7.59
N GLN A 231 3.97 13.14 7.78
CA GLN A 231 2.69 13.37 8.45
C GLN A 231 1.53 12.76 7.66
N LEU A 232 1.51 12.90 6.33
CA LEU A 232 0.51 12.26 5.47
C LEU A 232 0.54 10.74 5.64
N GLY A 233 1.73 10.13 5.60
CA GLY A 233 1.93 8.69 5.76
C GLY A 233 1.43 8.19 7.12
N GLY A 234 1.76 8.92 8.19
CA GLY A 234 1.26 8.63 9.54
C GLY A 234 -0.26 8.72 9.66
N LEU A 235 -0.88 9.77 9.12
CA LEU A 235 -2.35 9.93 9.12
C LEU A 235 -3.04 8.87 8.26
N LEU A 236 -2.47 8.53 7.11
CA LEU A 236 -2.95 7.47 6.25
C LEU A 236 -2.90 6.12 6.99
N ALA A 237 -1.81 5.85 7.69
CA ALA A 237 -1.67 4.67 8.53
C ALA A 237 -2.66 4.64 9.71
N LEU A 238 -3.01 5.79 10.31
CA LEU A 238 -4.02 5.88 11.37
C LEU A 238 -5.45 5.74 10.84
N ALA A 239 -5.74 6.27 9.65
CA ALA A 239 -7.07 6.24 9.07
C ALA A 239 -7.41 4.88 8.42
N LEU A 240 -6.43 4.23 7.79
CA LEU A 240 -6.59 2.92 7.14
C LEU A 240 -6.14 1.75 8.03
N GLY A 241 -5.23 2.02 8.96
CA GLY A 241 -4.79 1.08 9.98
C GLY A 241 -5.71 1.17 11.19
N HIS A 242 -6.50 0.11 11.34
CA HIS A 242 -7.35 -0.16 12.50
C HIS A 242 -8.50 0.83 12.64
N GLY A 243 -9.63 0.47 12.02
CA GLY A 243 -10.93 0.94 12.46
C GLY A 243 -11.04 0.78 13.98
N VAL A 244 -11.90 1.60 14.57
CA VAL A 244 -12.16 1.81 16.00
C VAL A 244 -12.72 0.55 16.71
N SER A 245 -12.14 -0.62 16.45
CA SER A 245 -12.51 -1.91 17.06
C SER A 245 -11.43 -2.98 16.81
N GLN A 246 -10.18 -2.74 17.22
CA GLN A 246 -9.25 -3.80 17.64
C GLN A 246 -8.39 -3.23 18.76
N ALA A 247 -8.30 -3.95 19.88
CA ALA A 247 -7.58 -3.49 21.06
C ALA A 247 -6.12 -3.11 20.72
N PRO A 248 -5.55 -2.06 21.34
CA PRO A 248 -4.17 -1.64 21.09
C PRO A 248 -3.21 -2.75 21.53
N GLY A 249 -2.83 -3.61 20.59
CA GLY A 249 -2.02 -4.78 20.88
C GLY A 249 -1.99 -5.82 19.78
N GLU A 250 -3.09 -6.02 19.04
CA GLU A 250 -3.22 -7.17 18.12
C GLU A 250 -2.33 -7.08 16.89
N GLY A 251 -2.25 -5.92 16.21
CA GLY A 251 -1.36 -5.74 15.05
C GLY A 251 0.13 -5.83 15.42
N ARG A 252 0.51 -5.26 16.58
CA ARG A 252 1.86 -5.39 17.12
C ARG A 252 2.16 -6.83 17.54
N ALA A 253 1.21 -7.51 18.16
CA ALA A 253 1.33 -8.91 18.58
C ALA A 253 1.41 -9.84 17.37
N ALA A 254 0.68 -9.58 16.30
CA ALA A 254 0.75 -10.32 15.05
C ALA A 254 2.10 -10.12 14.36
N LEU A 255 2.60 -8.88 14.25
CA LEU A 255 3.93 -8.61 13.72
C LEU A 255 5.03 -9.24 14.58
N ARG A 256 4.93 -9.11 15.91
CA ARG A 256 5.85 -9.75 16.86
C ARG A 256 5.85 -11.27 16.67
N ARG A 257 4.68 -11.89 16.46
CA ARG A 257 4.57 -13.33 16.19
C ARG A 257 5.31 -13.71 14.91
N ARG A 258 5.07 -13.00 13.81
CA ARG A 258 5.78 -13.20 12.52
C ARG A 258 7.30 -13.06 12.66
N VAL A 259 7.77 -12.07 13.41
CA VAL A 259 9.21 -11.90 13.71
C VAL A 259 9.75 -13.09 14.49
N LEU A 260 9.05 -13.54 15.54
CA LEU A 260 9.47 -14.71 16.32
C LEU A 260 9.44 -16.01 15.50
N ASP A 261 8.45 -16.18 14.62
CA ASP A 261 8.35 -17.35 13.74
C ASP A 261 9.51 -17.40 12.73
N ALA A 262 9.77 -16.29 12.04
CA ALA A 262 10.93 -16.20 11.13
C ALA A 262 12.26 -16.41 11.87
N THR A 263 12.37 -15.95 13.12
CA THR A 263 13.53 -16.20 13.97
C THR A 263 13.66 -17.68 14.31
N ARG A 264 12.55 -18.39 14.59
CA ARG A 264 12.54 -19.85 14.85
C ARG A 264 12.91 -20.65 13.62
N GLU A 265 12.48 -20.27 12.44
CA GLU A 265 12.84 -20.96 11.20
C GLU A 265 14.34 -20.86 10.91
N ARG A 266 14.94 -19.71 11.21
CA ARG A 266 16.32 -19.37 10.86
C ARG A 266 17.32 -19.46 12.01
N HIS A 267 16.89 -19.88 13.20
CA HIS A 267 17.71 -19.80 14.43
C HIS A 267 19.08 -20.49 14.34
N ALA A 268 19.17 -21.56 13.54
CA ALA A 268 20.39 -22.34 13.36
C ALA A 268 21.43 -21.63 12.46
N GLU A 269 21.06 -20.57 11.74
CA GLU A 269 21.98 -19.80 10.90
C GLU A 269 23.04 -19.09 11.78
N PRO A 270 24.34 -19.41 11.61
CA PRO A 270 25.41 -18.69 12.28
C PRO A 270 25.40 -17.22 11.85
N GLY A 271 25.46 -16.29 12.80
CA GLY A 271 25.50 -14.85 12.52
C GLY A 271 24.18 -14.21 12.08
N LEU A 272 23.02 -14.86 12.27
CA LEU A 272 21.70 -14.28 11.99
C LEU A 272 21.52 -12.89 12.65
N THR A 273 21.22 -11.87 11.83
CA THR A 273 21.04 -10.48 12.28
C THR A 273 19.57 -10.04 12.24
N ALA A 274 19.23 -9.02 13.03
CA ALA A 274 17.91 -8.40 13.02
C ALA A 274 17.56 -7.85 11.61
N THR A 275 18.52 -7.20 10.96
CA THR A 275 18.37 -6.69 9.58
C THR A 275 18.02 -7.80 8.59
N ALA A 276 18.64 -8.98 8.71
CA ALA A 276 18.39 -10.10 7.80
C ALA A 276 16.99 -10.69 7.99
N VAL A 277 16.48 -10.74 9.22
CA VAL A 277 15.10 -11.17 9.50
C VAL A 277 14.09 -10.11 9.05
N ALA A 278 14.36 -8.84 9.34
CA ALA A 278 13.51 -7.72 8.94
C ALA A 278 13.34 -7.67 7.41
N ARG A 279 14.44 -7.81 6.66
CA ARG A 279 14.42 -7.86 5.20
C ARG A 279 13.59 -9.02 4.66
N GLY A 280 13.72 -10.22 5.25
CA GLY A 280 12.94 -11.39 4.85
C GLY A 280 11.43 -11.24 5.09
N LEU A 281 11.04 -10.38 6.03
CA LEU A 281 9.65 -10.07 6.34
C LEU A 281 9.11 -8.80 5.65
N GLY A 282 9.94 -8.10 4.87
CA GLY A 282 9.56 -6.84 4.21
C GLY A 282 9.36 -5.67 5.16
N ILE A 283 10.03 -5.66 6.34
CA ILE A 283 9.91 -4.59 7.34
C ILE A 283 11.26 -3.90 7.59
N SER A 284 11.23 -2.70 8.17
CA SER A 284 12.44 -2.03 8.63
C SER A 284 12.99 -2.68 9.91
N GLU A 285 14.31 -2.62 10.10
CA GLU A 285 14.97 -3.07 11.34
C GLU A 285 14.47 -2.30 12.57
N ARG A 286 14.21 -0.99 12.42
CA ARG A 286 13.55 -0.18 13.46
C ARG A 286 12.14 -0.69 13.78
N GLY A 287 11.37 -1.12 12.78
CA GLY A 287 10.05 -1.74 12.96
C GLY A 287 10.13 -3.05 13.75
N LEU A 288 11.11 -3.89 13.44
CA LEU A 288 11.38 -5.13 14.16
C LEU A 288 11.72 -4.87 15.64
N HIS A 289 12.66 -3.97 15.93
CA HIS A 289 13.01 -3.66 17.31
C HIS A 289 11.82 -3.06 18.09
N ARG A 290 11.03 -2.20 17.43
CA ARG A 290 9.83 -1.62 18.03
C ARG A 290 8.78 -2.68 18.37
N CYS A 291 8.54 -3.67 17.51
CA CYS A 291 7.54 -4.70 17.82
C CYS A 291 8.00 -5.64 18.95
N LEU A 292 9.30 -5.93 19.05
CA LEU A 292 9.86 -6.75 20.13
C LEU A 292 9.90 -6.00 21.48
N ALA A 293 10.09 -4.68 21.47
CA ALA A 293 10.33 -3.90 22.68
C ALA A 293 9.10 -3.70 23.59
N GLY A 294 7.87 -3.62 23.07
CA GLY A 294 6.69 -3.30 23.90
C GLY A 294 5.66 -4.40 23.94
N GLY A 295 6.14 -5.60 24.26
CA GLY A 295 5.32 -6.71 24.75
C GLY A 295 5.35 -6.85 26.28
N GLN A 296 5.93 -5.91 27.03
CA GLN A 296 5.94 -5.89 28.49
C GLN A 296 5.52 -4.51 28.99
N GLU A 297 4.43 -4.47 29.75
CA GLU A 297 3.93 -3.30 30.46
C GLU A 297 4.74 -3.00 31.74
N ASP A 298 5.69 -3.85 32.12
CA ASP A 298 6.47 -3.68 33.35
C ASP A 298 7.96 -3.40 33.06
N GLY A 299 8.30 -2.12 33.12
CA GLY A 299 9.41 -1.61 33.95
C GLY A 299 10.87 -1.89 33.63
N ASP A 300 11.26 -2.88 32.82
CA ASP A 300 12.70 -3.13 32.60
C ASP A 300 13.02 -3.75 31.22
N GLY A 301 13.81 -3.01 30.43
CA GLY A 301 14.49 -3.44 29.20
C GLY A 301 13.69 -4.29 28.20
N GLY A 302 13.00 -3.66 27.23
CA GLY A 302 12.28 -4.35 26.16
C GLY A 302 13.09 -5.47 25.47
N THR A 303 12.41 -6.55 25.04
CA THR A 303 13.07 -7.72 24.44
C THR A 303 13.86 -7.31 23.20
N THR A 304 15.19 -7.43 23.22
CA THR A 304 16.02 -7.22 22.03
C THR A 304 15.94 -8.43 21.10
N PHE A 305 16.27 -8.25 19.82
CA PHE A 305 16.39 -9.36 18.88
C PHE A 305 17.41 -10.41 19.35
N ALA A 306 18.55 -9.98 19.90
CA ALA A 306 19.57 -10.89 20.42
C ALA A 306 19.04 -11.76 21.58
N THR A 307 18.25 -11.16 22.48
CA THR A 307 17.60 -11.89 23.57
C THR A 307 16.58 -12.90 23.04
N ALA A 308 15.74 -12.50 22.08
CA ALA A 308 14.75 -13.38 21.47
C ALA A 308 15.40 -14.57 20.71
N LEU A 309 16.44 -14.30 19.92
CA LEU A 309 17.20 -15.33 19.21
C LEU A 309 17.86 -16.31 20.19
N THR A 310 18.47 -15.79 21.26
CA THR A 310 19.08 -16.62 22.31
C THR A 310 18.05 -17.53 22.97
N ALA A 311 16.88 -17.01 23.32
CA ALA A 311 15.80 -17.80 23.92
C ALA A 311 15.34 -18.95 22.99
N VAL A 312 15.14 -18.67 21.70
CA VAL A 312 14.78 -19.68 20.70
C VAL A 312 15.87 -20.76 20.59
N ARG A 313 17.14 -20.37 20.51
CA ARG A 313 18.27 -21.31 20.46
C ARG A 313 18.35 -22.19 21.70
N MET A 314 18.15 -21.63 22.88
CA MET A 314 18.17 -22.39 24.14
C MET A 314 16.98 -23.35 24.26
N GLN A 315 15.81 -22.97 23.75
CA GLN A 315 14.66 -23.87 23.69
C GLN A 315 14.89 -25.03 22.70
N ALA A 316 15.54 -24.78 21.56
CA ALA A 316 15.99 -25.85 20.66
C ALA A 316 17.03 -26.76 21.32
N ALA A 317 18.03 -26.20 21.99
CA ALA A 317 19.05 -26.96 22.71
C ALA A 317 18.47 -27.84 23.81
N ARG A 318 17.52 -27.31 24.60
CA ARG A 318 16.82 -28.08 25.65
C ARG A 318 16.08 -29.27 25.07
N ARG A 319 15.40 -29.10 23.93
CA ARG A 319 14.72 -30.21 23.23
C ARG A 319 15.70 -31.27 22.76
N MET A 320 16.83 -30.87 22.18
CA MET A 320 17.86 -31.81 21.72
C MET A 320 18.53 -32.54 22.89
N LEU A 321 18.89 -31.84 23.97
CA LEU A 321 19.48 -32.45 25.17
C LEU A 321 18.52 -33.37 25.93
N GLY A 322 17.21 -33.11 25.79
CA GLY A 322 16.14 -33.89 26.40
C GLY A 322 15.61 -35.06 25.55
N ASP A 323 16.24 -35.39 24.42
CA ASP A 323 15.75 -36.40 23.47
C ASP A 323 16.86 -37.40 23.09
N ALA A 324 16.56 -38.71 23.19
CA ALA A 324 17.56 -39.79 23.21
C ALA A 324 18.16 -40.00 21.83
N ARG A 325 17.43 -39.55 20.81
CA ARG A 325 17.90 -39.53 19.42
C ARG A 325 19.17 -38.69 19.25
N PHE A 326 19.46 -37.76 20.17
CA PHE A 326 20.62 -36.89 20.14
C PHE A 326 21.73 -37.26 21.14
N ASP A 327 21.63 -38.36 21.89
CA ASP A 327 22.62 -38.72 22.91
C ASP A 327 24.01 -39.02 22.32
N ARG A 328 24.04 -39.52 21.09
CA ARG A 328 25.26 -39.72 20.30
C ARG A 328 25.97 -38.44 19.89
N LEU A 329 25.32 -37.26 20.01
CA LEU A 329 25.94 -35.98 19.68
C LEU A 329 26.70 -35.43 20.88
N GLY A 330 27.94 -35.00 20.64
CA GLY A 330 28.72 -34.23 21.61
C GLY A 330 28.03 -32.91 21.98
N ILE A 331 28.33 -32.38 23.17
CA ILE A 331 27.76 -31.11 23.64
C ILE A 331 28.10 -29.94 22.69
N ALA A 332 29.34 -29.90 22.17
CA ALA A 332 29.76 -28.90 21.21
C ALA A 332 28.94 -28.97 19.90
N GLU A 333 28.69 -30.18 19.39
CA GLU A 333 27.89 -30.42 18.19
C GLU A 333 26.44 -29.96 18.34
N ILE A 334 25.84 -30.13 19.52
CA ILE A 334 24.52 -29.54 19.80
C ILE A 334 24.58 -28.01 19.77
N GLY A 335 25.63 -27.41 20.34
CA GLY A 335 25.86 -25.97 20.29
C GLY A 335 25.91 -25.43 18.85
N PHE A 336 26.65 -26.11 17.97
CA PHE A 336 26.74 -25.76 16.55
C PHE A 336 25.39 -25.90 15.84
N ARG A 337 24.64 -26.98 16.08
CA ARG A 337 23.33 -27.22 15.45
C ARG A 337 22.26 -26.22 15.83
N VAL A 338 22.37 -25.57 16.99
CA VAL A 338 21.48 -24.47 17.37
C VAL A 338 22.00 -23.10 16.94
N GLY A 339 23.07 -23.03 16.15
CA GLY A 339 23.60 -21.80 15.54
C GLY A 339 24.60 -21.02 16.39
N LEU A 340 25.24 -21.66 17.39
CA LEU A 340 26.32 -21.05 18.17
C LEU A 340 27.68 -21.51 17.66
N ALA A 341 28.63 -20.57 17.55
CA ALA A 341 29.97 -20.85 17.04
C ALA A 341 30.99 -21.29 18.12
N ASP A 342 30.65 -21.16 19.41
CA ASP A 342 31.56 -21.46 20.52
C ASP A 342 30.90 -22.36 21.56
N ALA A 343 31.56 -23.47 21.88
CA ALA A 343 31.08 -24.44 22.86
C ALA A 343 31.10 -23.88 24.29
N SER A 344 32.09 -23.06 24.64
CA SER A 344 32.14 -22.42 25.96
C SER A 344 31.01 -21.42 26.15
N HIS A 345 30.67 -20.65 25.11
CA HIS A 345 29.53 -19.76 25.07
C HIS A 345 28.21 -20.51 25.20
N PHE A 346 28.07 -21.65 24.51
CA PHE A 346 26.89 -22.51 24.64
C PHE A 346 26.68 -22.97 26.09
N VAL A 347 27.72 -23.47 26.77
CA VAL A 347 27.62 -23.90 28.17
C VAL A 347 27.20 -22.75 29.09
N ARG A 348 27.77 -21.55 28.89
CA ARG A 348 27.38 -20.35 29.65
C ARG A 348 25.92 -19.98 29.44
N LEU A 349 25.43 -20.01 28.20
CA LEU A 349 24.03 -19.71 27.88
C LEU A 349 23.07 -20.74 28.47
N CYS A 350 23.42 -22.03 28.45
CA CYS A 350 22.61 -23.06 29.11
C CYS A 350 22.51 -22.83 30.62
N ARG A 351 23.64 -22.56 31.31
CA ARG A 351 23.59 -22.21 32.74
C ARG A 351 22.70 -21.00 33.00
N ARG A 352 22.83 -19.94 32.19
CA ARG A 352 22.08 -18.69 32.35
C ARG A 352 20.57 -18.83 32.07
N HIS A 353 20.19 -19.51 30.99
CA HIS A 353 18.81 -19.53 30.51
C HIS A 353 18.04 -20.81 30.86
N LEU A 354 18.74 -21.90 31.14
CA LEU A 354 18.16 -23.21 31.46
C LEU A 354 18.47 -23.67 32.89
N GLY A 355 19.31 -22.94 33.63
CA GLY A 355 19.63 -23.20 35.04
C GLY A 355 20.67 -24.29 35.30
N ALA A 356 21.16 -24.98 34.25
CA ALA A 356 22.12 -26.08 34.38
C ALA A 356 23.03 -26.17 33.14
N THR A 357 24.15 -26.88 33.27
CA THR A 357 25.02 -27.18 32.12
C THR A 357 24.37 -28.18 31.17
N PRO A 358 24.77 -28.21 29.89
CA PRO A 358 24.26 -29.19 28.93
C PRO A 358 24.41 -30.64 29.41
N GLY A 359 25.53 -30.98 30.06
CA GLY A 359 25.77 -32.33 30.57
C GLY A 359 24.91 -32.70 31.78
N GLU A 360 24.58 -31.74 32.65
CA GLU A 360 23.62 -31.93 33.74
C GLU A 360 22.20 -32.10 33.20
N LEU A 361 21.79 -31.27 32.24
CA LEU A 361 20.47 -31.37 31.60
C LEU A 361 20.28 -32.73 30.91
N ARG A 362 21.32 -33.26 30.27
CA ARG A 362 21.27 -34.59 29.64
C ARG A 362 21.21 -35.72 30.66
N ARG A 363 22.00 -35.65 31.73
CA ARG A 363 21.99 -36.67 32.80
C ARG A 363 20.69 -36.67 33.61
N GLY A 364 20.13 -35.49 33.88
CA GLY A 364 18.87 -35.34 34.63
C GLY A 364 17.62 -35.88 33.93
N ARG A 365 17.76 -36.38 32.69
CA ARG A 365 16.72 -37.07 31.92
C ARG A 365 16.88 -38.60 31.92
N LEU A 366 18.08 -39.08 32.26
CA LEU A 366 18.40 -40.51 32.38
C LEU A 366 18.09 -41.07 33.77
N ASN A 367 17.75 -40.18 34.73
CA ASN A 367 17.05 -40.49 35.97
C ASN A 367 15.56 -40.27 35.76
#